data_AF-A0A523BW59-F1
#
_entry.id   AF-A0A523BW59-F1
#
_cell.length_a   1.000
_cell.length_b   1.000
_cell.length_c   1.000
_cell.angle_alpha   90.00
_cell.angle_beta   90.00
_cell.angle_gamma   90.00
#
_symmetry.space_group_name_H-M   'P 1'
#
loop_
_entity.id
_entity.type
_entity.pdbx_description
1 polymer ?
#
loop_
_entity_poly.entity_id
_entity_poly.type
_entity_poly.pdbx_seq_one_letter_code
_entity_poly.pdbx_strand_id
1 'polypeptide(L)' 'MEETAKSHQLALPVNWTDVIVRALVIFVISFLTFHVKEYIDAGRFDTVDIIIDSLWLAGGSIIVYAVLLMIRR' A
#
# COMPACT_ATOMS: atom_id res chain seq x y z
N MET A 1 19.99 16.27 -41.63
CA MET A 1 20.48 15.37 -40.56
C MET A 1 19.47 15.46 -39.43
N GLU A 2 18.34 14.79 -39.63
CA GLU A 2 17.24 14.69 -38.67
C GLU A 2 17.39 13.32 -38.01
N GLU A 3 18.07 13.25 -36.87
CA GLU A 3 18.10 12.01 -36.11
C GLU A 3 18.26 12.25 -34.61
N THR A 4 17.38 11.58 -33.86
CA THR A 4 17.59 11.14 -32.47
C THR A 4 17.50 12.18 -31.34
N ALA A 5 16.32 12.75 -31.17
CA ALA A 5 15.87 13.14 -29.82
C ALA A 5 14.39 12.79 -29.62
N LYS A 6 14.02 11.53 -29.91
CA LYS A 6 12.82 10.94 -29.31
C LYS A 6 13.11 10.81 -27.82
N SER A 7 12.80 11.88 -27.08
CA SER A 7 12.66 11.87 -25.64
C SER A 7 11.83 10.63 -25.31
N HIS A 8 12.46 9.65 -24.67
CA HIS A 8 11.75 8.56 -24.04
C HIS A 8 11.00 9.18 -22.87
N GLN A 9 9.91 9.87 -23.16
CA GLN A 9 8.87 10.16 -22.20
C GLN A 9 8.29 8.80 -21.83
N LEU A 10 8.91 8.15 -20.86
CA LEU A 10 8.30 7.12 -20.02
C LEU A 10 7.14 7.81 -19.29
N ALA A 11 6.07 8.05 -20.02
CA ALA A 11 4.88 8.72 -19.56
C ALA A 11 4.09 7.74 -18.70
N LEU A 12 4.54 7.57 -17.46
CA LEU A 12 3.77 6.90 -16.42
C LEU A 12 3.96 7.69 -15.14
N PRO A 13 3.24 8.80 -14.96
CA PRO A 13 3.08 9.39 -13.65
C PRO A 13 2.19 8.41 -12.86
N VAL A 14 2.80 7.34 -12.33
CA VAL A 14 2.22 6.65 -11.19
C VAL A 14 2.11 7.74 -10.14
N ASN A 15 0.89 8.13 -9.79
CA ASN A 15 0.65 9.09 -8.72
C ASN A 15 1.04 8.41 -7.41
N TRP A 16 2.34 8.46 -7.08
CA TRP A 16 2.89 7.88 -5.85
C TRP A 16 2.17 8.40 -4.61
N THR A 17 1.65 9.63 -4.66
CA THR A 17 0.76 10.19 -3.63
C THR A 17 -0.51 9.35 -3.43
N ASP A 18 -1.18 8.90 -4.50
CA ASP A 18 -2.37 8.04 -4.40
C ASP A 18 -2.01 6.68 -3.78
N VAL A 19 -0.86 6.13 -4.16
CA VAL A 19 -0.34 4.86 -3.61
C VAL A 19 -0.06 4.99 -2.11
N ILE A 20 0.63 6.05 -1.69
CA ILE A 20 0.95 6.31 -0.28
C ILE A 20 -0.31 6.56 0.53
N VAL A 21 -1.26 7.35 0.02
CA VAL A 21 -2.53 7.61 0.71
C VAL A 21 -3.35 6.33 0.86
N ARG A 22 -3.43 5.49 -0.19
CA ARG A 22 -4.08 4.17 -0.09
C ARG A 22 -3.40 3.27 0.94
N ALA A 23 -2.07 3.22 0.95
CA ALA A 23 -1.31 2.46 1.92
C ALA A 23 -1.60 2.90 3.36
N LEU A 24 -1.62 4.22 3.59
CA LEU A 24 -1.97 4.81 4.89
C LEU A 24 -3.39 4.46 5.32
N VAL A 25 -4.36 4.58 4.42
CA VAL A 25 -5.76 4.22 4.72
C VAL A 25 -5.88 2.74 5.07
N ILE A 26 -5.24 1.85 4.31
CA ILE A 26 -5.25 0.41 4.58
C ILE A 26 -4.57 0.12 5.91
N PHE A 27 -3.43 0.76 6.19
CA PHE A 27 -2.74 0.64 7.47
C PHE A 27 -3.65 1.05 8.64
N VAL A 28 -4.30 2.21 8.57
CA VAL A 28 -5.18 2.69 9.66
C VAL A 28 -6.39 1.76 9.85
N ILE A 29 -7.02 1.32 8.77
CA ILE A 29 -8.18 0.40 8.85
C ILE A 29 -7.76 -0.95 9.44
N SER A 30 -6.66 -1.53 8.96
CA SER A 30 -6.15 -2.80 9.49
C SER A 30 -5.72 -2.68 10.95
N PHE A 31 -5.04 -1.60 11.31
CA PHE A 31 -4.64 -1.29 12.68
C PHE A 31 -5.84 -1.21 13.64
N LEU A 32 -6.89 -0.48 13.27
CA LEU A 32 -8.11 -0.41 14.06
C LEU A 32 -8.82 -1.77 14.14
N THR A 33 -8.89 -2.49 13.02
CA THR A 33 -9.55 -3.80 12.95
C THR A 33 -8.85 -4.81 13.86
N PHE A 34 -7.53 -4.86 13.84
CA PHE A 34 -6.75 -5.74 14.69
C PHE A 34 -6.79 -5.31 16.16
N HIS A 35 -6.84 -4.01 16.46
CA HIS A 35 -7.06 -3.56 17.84
C HIS A 35 -8.42 -4.01 18.39
N VAL A 36 -9.48 -3.93 17.60
CA VAL A 36 -10.80 -4.41 18.00
C VAL A 36 -10.79 -5.93 18.17
N LYS A 37 -10.16 -6.66 17.24
CA LYS A 37 -10.01 -8.12 17.33
C LYS A 37 -9.27 -8.54 18.59
N GLU A 38 -8.09 -7.97 18.83
CA GLU A 38 -7.24 -8.32 19.98
C GLU A 38 -7.94 -8.01 21.31
N TYR A 39 -8.66 -6.88 21.36
CA TYR A 39 -9.45 -6.53 22.53
C TYR A 39 -10.57 -7.55 22.81
N ILE A 40 -11.23 -8.06 21.78
CA ILE A 40 -12.28 -9.09 21.91
C ILE A 40 -11.68 -10.45 22.28
N ASP A 41 -10.57 -10.83 21.65
CA ASP A 41 -10.01 -12.18 21.77
C ASP A 41 -9.19 -12.36 23.06
N ALA A 42 -8.38 -11.36 23.43
CA ALA A 42 -7.41 -11.44 24.52
C ALA A 42 -7.71 -10.49 25.69
N GLY A 43 -8.65 -9.55 25.53
CA GLY A 43 -8.92 -8.51 26.53
C GLY A 43 -7.71 -7.57 26.76
N ARG A 44 -6.76 -7.54 25.81
CA ARG A 44 -5.50 -6.80 25.89
C ARG A 44 -5.30 -5.99 24.63
N PHE A 45 -4.42 -4.98 24.72
CA PHE A 45 -3.97 -4.19 23.59
C PHE A 45 -2.49 -4.44 23.38
N ASP A 46 -2.14 -5.40 22.54
CA ASP A 46 -0.74 -5.57 22.10
C ASP A 46 -0.48 -4.73 20.85
N THR A 47 -0.15 -3.47 21.07
CA THR A 47 0.00 -2.49 19.99
C THR A 47 1.17 -2.81 19.05
N VAL A 48 2.23 -3.49 19.51
CA VAL A 48 3.42 -3.72 18.69
C VAL A 48 3.15 -4.76 17.62
N ASP A 49 2.56 -5.90 18.00
CA ASP A 49 2.21 -6.96 17.06
C ASP A 49 1.18 -6.47 16.04
N ILE A 50 0.20 -5.69 16.51
CA ILE A 50 -0.83 -5.10 15.64
C ILE A 50 -0.23 -4.12 14.62
N ILE A 51 0.76 -3.30 15.01
CA ILE A 51 1.46 -2.41 14.06
C ILE A 51 2.14 -3.25 12.97
N ILE A 52 2.83 -4.32 13.36
CA ILE A 52 3.56 -5.20 12.43
C ILE A 52 2.58 -5.85 11.46
N ASP A 53 1.49 -6.44 11.95
CA ASP A 53 0.47 -7.09 11.12
C ASP A 53 -0.21 -6.11 10.16
N SER A 54 -0.48 -4.89 10.63
CA SER A 54 -1.08 -3.82 9.81
C SER A 54 -0.11 -3.33 8.73
N LEU A 55 1.18 -3.24 9.04
CA LEU A 55 2.23 -2.91 8.07
C LEU A 55 2.37 -3.98 6.99
N TRP A 56 2.33 -5.26 7.38
CA TRP A 56 2.36 -6.38 6.43
C TRP A 56 1.15 -6.35 5.48
N LEU A 57 -0.04 -6.08 6.00
CA LEU A 57 -1.26 -5.93 5.19
C LEU A 57 -1.19 -4.73 4.25
N ALA A 58 -0.78 -3.57 4.76
CA ALA A 58 -0.60 -2.36 3.94
C ALA A 58 0.45 -2.58 2.86
N GLY A 59 1.62 -3.13 3.19
CA GLY A 59 2.69 -3.45 2.23
C GLY A 59 2.24 -4.47 1.18
N GLY A 60 1.60 -5.56 1.60
CA GLY A 60 1.06 -6.57 0.70
C GLY A 60 0.02 -6.00 -0.26
N SER A 61 -0.85 -5.10 0.21
CA SER A 61 -1.86 -4.46 -0.62
C SER A 61 -1.26 -3.56 -1.71
N ILE A 62 -0.15 -2.87 -1.43
CA ILE A 62 0.58 -2.05 -2.42
C ILE A 62 1.19 -2.94 -3.49
N ILE A 63 1.77 -4.09 -3.11
CA ILE A 63 2.33 -5.05 -4.06
C ILE A 63 1.23 -5.57 -4.99
N VAL A 64 0.08 -5.98 -4.45
CA VAL A 64 -1.06 -6.42 -5.26
C VAL A 64 -1.56 -5.30 -6.18
N TYR A 65 -1.65 -4.07 -5.68
CA TYR A 65 -2.05 -2.92 -6.49
C TYR A 65 -1.07 -2.63 -7.63
N ALA A 66 0.24 -2.71 -7.36
CA ALA A 66 1.28 -2.56 -8.38
C ALA A 66 1.21 -3.66 -9.44
N VAL A 67 0.99 -4.91 -9.04
CA VAL A 67 0.80 -6.05 -9.97
C VAL A 67 -0.44 -5.84 -10.84
N LEU A 68 -1.57 -5.41 -10.24
CA LEU A 68 -2.79 -5.12 -10.99
C LEU A 68 -2.60 -4.00 -12.01
N LEU A 69 -1.83 -2.95 -11.67
CA LEU A 69 -1.49 -1.88 -12.61
C LEU A 69 -0.61 -2.38 -13.77
N MET A 70 0.26 -3.37 -13.55
CA MET A 70 1.07 -3.97 -14.61
C MET A 70 0.23 -4.86 -15.54
N ILE A 71 -0.70 -5.64 -15.01
CA ILE A 71 -1.57 -6.54 -15.80
C ILE A 71 -2.57 -5.74 -16.66
N ARG A 72 -2.97 -4.54 -16.23
CA ARG A 72 -3.97 -3.71 -16.92
C ARG A 72 -3.42 -2.94 -18.14
N ARG A 73 -2.14 -3.10 -18.49
CA ARG A 73 -1.53 -2.52 -19.69
C ARG A 73 -1.41 -3.55 -20.80
#